data_AF-A0A1I5IT98-F1
#
_entry.id   AF-A0A1I5IT98-F1
#
_cell.length_a   1.000
_cell.length_b   1.000
_cell.length_c   1.000
_cell.angle_alpha   90.00
_cell.angle_beta   90.00
_cell.angle_gamma   90.00
#
_symmetry.space_group_name_H-M   'P 1'
#
loop_
_entity.id
_entity.type
_entity.pdbx_description
1 polymer ?
#
loop_
_entity_poly.entity_id
_entity_poly.type
_entity_poly.pdbx_seq_one_letter_code
_entity_poly.pdbx_strand_id
1 'polypeptide(L)'
;RLMFETQEEWGEQQVPMDDRFRGYAEQLGLDLARYDATYNDPATRERVLADREDGLALGVRGTPTFLVNGEQLNPKSYGDLTRALDDALAKS
;
A
#
# COMPACT_ATOMS: atom_id res chain seq x y z
N ARG A 1 -9.89 7.02 2.94
CA ARG A 1 -10.97 6.01 3.05
C ARG A 1 -11.53 5.69 1.66
N LEU A 2 -11.90 6.72 0.89
CA LEU A 2 -12.36 6.64 -0.51
C LEU A 2 -11.74 5.49 -1.32
N MET A 3 -10.42 5.49 -1.50
CA MET A 3 -9.73 4.45 -2.28
C MET A 3 -10.03 3.02 -1.81
N PHE A 4 -10.01 2.74 -0.50
CA PHE A 4 -10.31 1.40 0.01
C PHE A 4 -11.82 1.09 0.06
N GLU A 5 -12.67 2.10 0.20
CA GLU A 5 -14.13 1.93 0.13
C GLU A 5 -14.60 1.55 -1.26
N THR A 6 -13.91 2.02 -2.30
CA THR A 6 -14.19 1.72 -3.70
C THR A 6 -13.31 0.60 -4.24
N GLN A 7 -12.68 -0.19 -3.38
CA GLN A 7 -11.70 -1.21 -3.79
C GLN A 7 -12.28 -2.25 -4.74
N GLU A 8 -13.55 -2.65 -4.58
CA GLU A 8 -14.21 -3.58 -5.51
C GLU A 8 -14.21 -3.07 -6.96
N GLU A 9 -14.16 -1.74 -7.13
CA GLU A 9 -14.20 -1.15 -8.45
C GLU A 9 -12.85 -1.22 -9.18
N TRP A 10 -11.72 -1.18 -8.47
CA TRP A 10 -10.38 -1.07 -9.06
C TRP A 10 -9.39 -2.18 -8.66
N GLY A 11 -9.58 -2.84 -7.52
CA GLY A 11 -8.59 -3.72 -6.89
C GLY A 11 -8.28 -5.00 -7.66
N GLU A 12 -9.29 -5.60 -8.32
CA GLU A 12 -9.14 -6.84 -9.10
C GLU A 12 -8.98 -6.59 -10.59
N GLN A 13 -8.83 -5.34 -10.99
CA GLN A 13 -8.78 -4.95 -12.39
C GLN A 13 -7.39 -5.19 -12.95
N GLN A 14 -7.32 -5.83 -14.13
CA GLN A 14 -6.06 -6.09 -14.85
C GLN A 14 -5.77 -5.03 -15.92
N VAL A 15 -6.46 -3.90 -15.85
CA VAL A 15 -6.29 -2.77 -16.75
C VAL A 15 -5.90 -1.52 -15.95
N PRO A 16 -5.14 -0.59 -16.53
CA PRO A 16 -4.86 0.69 -15.88
C PRO A 16 -6.15 1.43 -15.50
N MET A 17 -6.14 2.07 -14.32
CA MET A 17 -7.28 2.78 -13.73
C MET A 17 -6.94 4.26 -13.46
N ASP A 18 -6.11 4.83 -14.33
CA ASP A 18 -5.46 6.13 -14.11
C ASP A 18 -6.49 7.26 -13.97
N ASP A 19 -7.49 7.29 -14.85
CA ASP A 19 -8.57 8.26 -14.83
C ASP A 19 -9.38 8.21 -13.53
N ARG A 20 -9.58 7.01 -12.97
CA ARG A 20 -10.27 6.83 -11.70
C ARG A 20 -9.45 7.37 -10.54
N PHE A 21 -8.17 7.05 -10.46
CA PHE A 21 -7.31 7.54 -9.38
C PHE A 21 -7.11 9.05 -9.46
N ARG A 22 -7.02 9.61 -10.68
CA ARG A 22 -7.02 11.05 -10.89
C ARG A 22 -8.35 11.69 -10.49
N GLY A 23 -9.48 11.04 -10.79
CA GLY A 23 -10.80 11.46 -10.31
C GLY A 23 -10.94 11.45 -8.79
N TYR A 24 -10.33 10.48 -8.11
CA TYR A 24 -10.26 10.50 -6.63
C TYR A 24 -9.43 11.68 -6.13
N ALA A 25 -8.30 12.00 -6.78
CA ALA A 25 -7.50 13.17 -6.42
C ALA A 25 -8.31 14.47 -6.55
N GLU A 26 -9.11 14.61 -7.61
CA GLU A 26 -10.02 15.74 -7.80
C GLU A 26 -11.10 15.81 -6.71
N GLN A 27 -11.79 14.70 -6.44
CA GLN A 27 -12.83 14.63 -5.41
C GLN A 27 -12.31 14.99 -4.02
N LEU A 28 -11.06 14.63 -3.73
CA LEU A 28 -10.38 14.94 -2.47
C LEU A 28 -9.83 16.38 -2.41
N GLY A 29 -9.95 17.16 -3.49
CA GLY A 29 -9.47 18.54 -3.58
C GLY A 29 -7.95 18.64 -3.62
N LEU A 30 -7.25 17.61 -4.13
CA LEU A 30 -5.80 17.65 -4.29
C LEU A 30 -5.41 18.60 -5.42
N ASP A 31 -4.18 19.12 -5.35
CA ASP A 31 -3.56 19.85 -6.45
C ASP A 31 -3.31 18.89 -7.63
N LEU A 32 -4.13 19.00 -8.67
CA LEU A 32 -4.06 18.13 -9.85
C LEU A 32 -2.80 18.35 -10.67
N ALA A 33 -2.24 19.56 -10.71
CA ALA A 33 -0.99 19.80 -11.42
C ALA A 33 0.17 19.09 -10.72
N ARG A 34 0.20 19.14 -9.38
CA ARG A 34 1.18 18.39 -8.58
C ARG A 34 0.96 16.88 -8.66
N TYR A 35 -0.30 16.42 -8.67
CA TYR A 35 -0.63 15.02 -8.89
C TYR A 35 -0.09 14.53 -10.23
N ASP A 36 -0.42 15.22 -11.32
CA ASP A 36 -0.01 14.85 -12.68
C ASP A 36 1.52 14.87 -12.81
N ALA A 37 2.20 15.85 -12.21
CA ALA A 37 3.66 15.89 -12.17
C ALA A 37 4.26 14.67 -11.42
N THR A 38 3.71 14.33 -10.24
CA THR A 38 4.19 13.20 -9.44
C THR A 38 3.91 11.87 -10.12
N TYR A 39 2.73 11.72 -10.72
CA TYR A 39 2.29 10.52 -11.42
C TYR A 39 3.20 10.20 -12.62
N ASN A 40 3.64 11.23 -13.35
CA ASN A 40 4.51 11.08 -14.52
C ASN A 40 6.02 11.10 -14.21
N ASP A 41 6.41 11.34 -12.96
CA ASP A 41 7.81 11.40 -12.56
C ASP A 41 8.46 9.99 -12.60
N PRO A 42 9.54 9.77 -13.38
CA PRO A 42 10.28 8.52 -13.35
C PRO A 42 10.73 8.09 -11.95
N ALA A 43 11.02 9.03 -11.06
CA ALA A 43 11.41 8.74 -9.68
C ALA A 43 10.27 8.07 -8.88
N THR A 44 9.01 8.39 -9.18
CA THR A 44 7.84 7.70 -8.59
C THR A 44 7.83 6.24 -8.99
N ARG A 45 8.09 5.95 -10.27
CA ARG A 45 8.18 4.57 -10.77
C ARG A 45 9.35 3.81 -10.14
N GLU A 46 10.52 4.43 -10.07
CA GLU A 46 11.71 3.82 -9.47
C GLU A 46 11.47 3.45 -8.01
N ARG A 47 10.84 4.33 -7.24
CA ARG A 47 10.46 4.05 -5.85
C ARG A 47 9.50 2.87 -5.74
N VAL A 48 8.45 2.80 -6.56
CA VAL A 48 7.51 1.67 -6.57
C VAL A 48 8.21 0.36 -6.90
N LEU A 49 9.16 0.37 -7.83
CA LEU A 49 9.94 -0.82 -8.18
C LEU A 49 10.87 -1.24 -7.04
N ALA A 50 11.52 -0.29 -6.36
CA ALA A 50 12.35 -0.59 -5.19
C ALA A 50 11.53 -1.25 -4.07
N ASP A 51 10.36 -0.68 -3.72
CA ASP A 51 9.46 -1.24 -2.70
C ASP A 51 9.01 -2.68 -3.07
N ARG A 52 8.77 -2.94 -4.37
CA ARG A 52 8.43 -4.28 -4.87
C ARG A 52 9.58 -5.26 -4.69
N GLU A 53 10.81 -4.87 -5.04
CA GLU A 53 11.98 -5.74 -4.91
C GLU A 53 12.30 -6.03 -3.43
N ASP A 54 12.14 -5.06 -2.54
CA ASP A 54 12.28 -5.26 -1.10
C ASP A 54 11.28 -6.30 -0.58
N GLY A 55 10.01 -6.23 -1.01
CA GLY A 55 9.01 -7.25 -0.68
C GLY A 55 9.39 -8.65 -1.15
N LEU A 56 9.90 -8.77 -2.39
CA LEU A 56 10.37 -10.05 -2.94
C LEU A 56 11.59 -10.58 -2.18
N ALA A 57 12.54 -9.72 -1.81
CA ALA A 57 13.72 -10.07 -1.04
C ALA A 57 13.35 -10.58 0.37
N LEU A 58 12.29 -10.04 0.96
CA LEU A 58 11.70 -10.51 2.23
C LEU A 58 10.84 -11.77 2.08
N GLY A 59 10.71 -12.33 0.87
CA GLY A 59 9.95 -13.55 0.60
C GLY A 59 8.43 -13.34 0.57
N VAL A 60 7.94 -12.10 0.45
CA VAL A 60 6.51 -11.80 0.31
C VAL A 60 6.01 -12.35 -1.03
N ARG A 61 4.96 -13.18 -0.98
CA ARG A 61 4.36 -13.84 -2.16
C ARG A 61 2.99 -13.29 -2.54
N GLY A 62 2.44 -12.41 -1.72
CA GLY A 62 1.11 -11.85 -1.92
C GLY A 62 0.77 -10.84 -0.84
N THR A 63 -0.23 -10.02 -1.13
CA THR A 63 -0.76 -9.00 -0.22
C THR A 63 -2.18 -9.36 0.21
N PRO A 64 -2.57 -9.09 1.47
CA PRO A 64 -1.75 -8.52 2.53
C PRO A 64 -0.80 -9.56 3.16
N THR A 65 0.40 -9.11 3.54
CA THR A 65 1.36 -9.84 4.39
C THR A 65 1.85 -8.88 5.47
N PHE A 66 1.95 -9.35 6.71
CA PHE A 66 2.41 -8.54 7.85
C PHE A 66 3.67 -9.16 8.43
N LEU A 67 4.66 -8.35 8.78
CA LEU A 67 5.86 -8.76 9.51
C LEU A 67 6.12 -7.81 10.68
N VAL A 68 6.57 -8.35 11.81
CA VAL A 68 7.09 -7.59 12.95
C VAL A 68 8.45 -8.17 13.31
N ASN A 69 9.50 -7.33 13.32
CA ASN A 69 10.90 -7.74 13.52
C ASN A 69 11.36 -8.91 12.63
N GLY A 70 10.88 -8.95 11.38
CA GLY A 70 11.20 -10.02 10.42
C GLY A 70 10.40 -11.31 10.58
N GLU A 71 9.56 -11.42 11.61
CA GLU A 71 8.65 -12.55 11.79
C GLU A 71 7.30 -12.28 11.13
N GLN A 72 6.87 -13.19 10.24
CA GLN A 72 5.59 -13.06 9.55
C GLN A 72 4.41 -13.35 10.49
N LEU A 73 3.40 -12.49 10.45
CA LEU A 73 2.17 -12.60 11.22
C LEU A 73 1.00 -13.06 10.35
N ASN A 74 0.08 -13.81 10.96
CA ASN A 74 -1.20 -14.20 10.36
C ASN A 74 -2.38 -13.65 11.20
N PRO A 75 -2.52 -12.32 11.32
CA PRO A 75 -3.53 -11.71 12.17
C PRO A 75 -4.94 -12.04 11.67
N LYS A 76 -5.87 -12.29 12.59
CA LYS A 76 -7.29 -12.50 12.29
C LYS A 76 -8.15 -11.31 12.70
N SER A 77 -7.57 -10.41 13.47
CA SER A 77 -8.20 -9.19 13.95
C SER A 77 -7.17 -8.07 14.07
N TYR A 78 -7.66 -6.84 14.16
CA TYR A 78 -6.82 -5.68 14.49
C TYR A 78 -6.09 -5.87 15.84
N GLY A 79 -6.76 -6.47 16.83
CA GLY A 79 -6.17 -6.74 18.14
C GLY A 79 -4.97 -7.69 18.10
N ASP A 80 -4.89 -8.57 17.10
CA ASP A 80 -3.73 -9.45 16.93
C ASP A 80 -2.48 -8.67 16.48
N LEU A 81 -2.67 -7.63 15.66
CA LEU A 81 -1.58 -6.74 15.25
C LEU A 81 -1.10 -5.90 16.43
N THR A 82 -2.00 -5.32 17.21
CA THR A 82 -1.64 -4.53 18.40
C THR A 82 -0.85 -5.37 19.39
N ARG A 83 -1.32 -6.59 19.70
CA ARG A 83 -0.63 -7.50 20.61
C ARG A 83 0.76 -7.87 20.12
N ALA A 84 0.90 -8.20 18.82
CA ALA A 84 2.19 -8.55 18.25
C ALA A 84 3.19 -7.39 18.31
N LEU A 85 2.72 -6.14 18.17
CA LEU A 85 3.55 -4.96 18.33
C LEU A 85 3.97 -4.74 19.79
N ASP A 86 3.02 -4.83 20.73
CA ASP A 86 3.29 -4.68 22.16
C ASP A 86 4.31 -5.72 22.66
N ASP A 87 4.16 -6.97 22.23
CA ASP A 87 5.08 -8.06 22.55
C ASP A 87 6.48 -7.82 21.97
N ALA A 88 6.58 -7.23 20.79
CA ALA A 88 7.87 -6.90 20.16
C ALA A 88 8.58 -5.76 20.89
N LEU A 89 7.85 -4.75 21.34
CA LEU A 89 8.38 -3.63 22.12
C LEU A 89 8.88 -4.07 23.50
N ALA A 90 8.18 -4.99 24.17
CA ALA A 90 8.58 -5.49 25.49
C ALA A 90 9.85 -6.35 25.48
N LYS A 91 10.25 -6.86 24.31
CA LYS A 91 11.47 -7.68 24.11
C LYS A 91 12.70 -6.87 23.70
N SER A 92 12.55 -5.56 23.49
CA SER A 92 13.61 -4.64 23.01
C SER A 92 14.30 -3.89 24.14
#